data_AF-S3N748-F1
#
_entry.id   AF-S3N748-F1
#
_cell.length_a   1.000
_cell.length_b   1.000
_cell.length_c   1.000
_cell.angle_alpha   90.00
_cell.angle_beta   90.00
_cell.angle_gamma   90.00
#
_symmetry.space_group_name_H-M   'P 1'
#
loop_
_entity.id
_entity.type
_entity.pdbx_description
1 polymer ?
#
loop_
_entity_poly.entity_id
_entity_poly.type
_entity_poly.pdbx_seq_one_letter_code
_entity_poly.pdbx_strand_id
1 'polypeptide(L)' 'MALETAPYVAGKWSYAAAAAHHGGENAVGVTLRKTADNGRWSLTVVVLPQHLKVIQASVLVLVA' A
#
# COMPACT_ATOMS: atom_id res chain seq x y z
N MET A 1 0.91 6.15 -14.01
CA MET A 1 1.23 6.33 -12.57
C MET A 1 1.15 4.97 -11.92
N ALA A 2 2.26 4.24 -11.84
CA ALA A 2 2.27 2.89 -11.25
C ALA A 2 2.64 3.02 -9.78
N LEU A 3 1.66 2.86 -8.89
CA LEU A 3 1.93 2.61 -7.48
C LEU A 3 2.53 1.21 -7.40
N GLU A 4 3.85 1.10 -7.22
CA GLU A 4 4.46 -0.18 -6.89
C GLU A 4 3.79 -0.68 -5.60
N THR A 5 3.06 -1.80 -5.70
CA THR A 5 2.32 -2.33 -4.55
C THR A 5 3.31 -3.02 -3.62
N ALA A 6 3.24 -2.75 -2.32
CA ALA A 6 4.08 -3.44 -1.34
C ALA A 6 3.90 -4.97 -1.50
N PRO A 7 4.98 -5.76 -1.58
CA PRO A 7 4.88 -7.20 -1.84
C PRO A 7 4.08 -7.93 -0.75
N TYR A 8 3.42 -9.02 -1.13
CA TYR A 8 2.75 -9.89 -0.18
C TYR A 8 3.76 -10.91 0.36
N VAL A 9 4.11 -10.80 1.65
CA VAL A 9 5.01 -11.74 2.31
C VAL A 9 4.43 -12.11 3.68
N ALA A 10 4.07 -13.38 3.86
CA ALA A 10 3.46 -13.90 5.08
C ALA A 10 4.31 -13.60 6.32
N GLY A 11 3.67 -13.17 7.39
CA GLY A 11 4.28 -12.77 8.67
C GLY A 11 5.09 -11.47 8.64
N LYS A 12 5.38 -10.91 7.46
CA LYS A 12 6.24 -9.73 7.34
C LYS A 12 5.44 -8.45 7.12
N TRP A 13 6.12 -7.35 7.46
CA TRP A 13 5.76 -6.01 7.00
C TRP A 13 6.47 -5.75 5.68
N SER A 14 5.72 -5.24 4.71
CA SER A 14 6.25 -4.83 3.42
C SER A 14 5.89 -3.39 3.16
N TYR A 15 6.79 -2.67 2.49
CA TYR A 15 6.64 -1.25 2.21
C TYR A 15 7.00 -0.99 0.75
N ALA A 16 6.29 -0.08 0.11
CA ALA A 16 6.66 0.45 -1.19
C ALA A 16 6.39 1.95 -1.21
N ALA A 17 7.28 2.71 -1.83
CA ALA A 17 7.07 4.11 -2.12
C ALA A 17 6.97 4.26 -3.64
N ALA A 18 5.98 5.01 -4.09
CA ALA A 18 5.80 5.30 -5.49
C ALA A 18 5.70 6.81 -5.66
N ALA A 19 6.52 7.37 -6.53
CA ALA A 19 6.38 8.74 -7.00
C ALA A 19 5.76 8.70 -8.39
N ALA A 20 4.81 9.58 -8.61
CA ALA A 20 3.96 9.55 -9.76
C ALA A 20 3.76 11.03 -10.16
N HIS A 21 4.05 11.38 -11.41
CA HIS A 21 3.87 12.74 -11.94
C HIS A 21 2.78 12.75 -13.03
N HIS A 22 1.74 13.57 -12.87
CA HIS A 22 0.68 13.71 -13.87
C HIS A 22 0.17 15.16 -13.98
N GLY A 23 0.20 15.72 -15.19
CA GLY A 23 -0.48 17.00 -15.50
C GLY A 23 0.00 18.23 -14.72
N GLY A 24 1.25 18.28 -14.24
CA GLY A 24 1.77 19.36 -13.40
C GLY A 24 1.63 19.11 -11.89
N GLU A 25 0.95 18.02 -11.50
CA GLU A 25 0.77 17.62 -10.11
C GLU A 25 1.71 16.44 -9.79
N ASN A 26 2.54 16.62 -8.76
CA ASN A 26 3.40 15.56 -8.24
C ASN A 26 2.62 14.78 -7.20
N ALA A 27 2.63 13.45 -7.31
CA ALA A 27 2.02 12.50 -6.40
C ALA A 27 3.07 11.57 -5.81
N VAL A 28 3.50 11.84 -4.58
CA VAL A 28 4.32 10.89 -3.81
C VAL A 28 3.39 10.08 -2.93
N GLY A 29 3.50 8.76 -3.00
CA GLY A 29 2.68 7.84 -2.25
C GLY A 29 3.48 6.76 -1.57
N VAL A 30 2.98 6.38 -0.41
CA VAL A 30 3.58 5.41 0.47
C VAL A 30 2.57 4.30 0.72
N THR A 31 2.98 3.05 0.48
CA THR A 31 2.18 1.85 0.71
C THR A 31 2.80 1.02 1.82
N LEU A 32 2.04 0.75 2.87
CA LEU A 32 2.36 -0.17 3.94
C LEU A 32 1.47 -1.40 3.83
N ARG A 33 2.06 -2.59 3.94
CA ARG A 33 1.32 -3.86 3.98
C ARG A 33 1.75 -4.72 5.16
N LYS A 34 0.78 -5.16 5.96
CA LYS A 34 0.94 -6.23 6.95
C LYS A 34 0.24 -7.48 6.45
N THR A 35 0.97 -8.58 6.40
CA THR A 35 0.40 -9.89 6.11
C THR A 35 0.44 -10.74 7.36
N ALA A 36 -0.65 -11.47 7.63
CA ALA A 36 -0.72 -12.43 8.72
C ALA A 36 0.35 -13.53 8.57
N ASP A 37 0.81 -14.11 9.68
CA ASP A 37 1.78 -15.21 9.68
C ASP A 37 1.26 -16.45 8.95
N ASN A 38 -0.06 -16.68 9.01
CA ASN A 38 -0.75 -17.76 8.30
C ASN A 38 -1.19 -17.38 6.88
N GLY A 39 -0.88 -16.17 6.41
CA GLY A 39 -1.30 -15.66 5.10
C GLY A 39 -2.81 -15.47 4.89
N ARG A 40 -3.65 -15.66 5.90
CA ARG A 40 -5.12 -15.61 5.73
C ARG A 40 -5.68 -14.20 5.60
N TRP A 41 -4.94 -13.19 6.01
CA TRP A 41 -5.32 -11.81 5.80
C TRP A 41 -4.12 -10.93 5.50
N SER A 42 -4.37 -9.85 4.78
CA SER A 42 -3.42 -8.75 4.66
C SER A 42 -4.15 -7.41 4.78
N LEU A 43 -3.51 -6.46 5.45
CA LEU A 43 -3.94 -5.08 5.55
C LEU A 43 -2.99 -4.23 4.73
N THR A 44 -3.52 -3.47 3.78
CA THR A 44 -2.76 -2.51 2.99
C THR A 44 -3.29 -1.10 3.23
N VAL A 45 -2.38 -0.17 3.50
CA VAL A 45 -2.69 1.25 3.71
C VAL A 45 -1.82 2.09 2.77
N VAL A 46 -2.44 3.03 2.08
CA VAL A 46 -1.77 3.97 1.18
C VAL A 46 -1.96 5.40 1.70
N VAL A 47 -0.86 6.13 1.81
CA VAL A 47 -0.82 7.51 2.29
C VAL A 47 -0.11 8.39 1.26
N LEU A 48 -0.70 9.54 0.92
CA LEU A 48 -0.05 10.59 0.12
C LEU A 48 0.32 11.77 1.03
N PRO A 49 1.60 12.17 1.13
CA PRO A 49 2.03 13.27 2.01
C PRO A 49 1.49 14.63 1.57
N GLN A 50 1.41 14.88 0.26
CA GLN A 50 1.04 16.18 -0.30
C GLN A 50 -0.36 16.70 0.08
N HIS A 51 -1.22 15.83 0.61
CA HIS A 51 -2.51 16.23 1.16
C HIS A 51 -2.84 15.62 2.53
N LEU A 52 -1.89 14.94 3.20
CA LEU A 52 -2.12 14.19 4.44
C LEU A 52 -3.41 13.34 4.42
N LYS A 53 -3.73 12.75 3.27
CA LYS A 53 -4.96 11.97 3.05
C LYS A 53 -4.64 10.49 2.90
N VAL A 54 -5.38 9.66 3.63
CA VAL A 54 -5.49 8.23 3.34
C VAL A 54 -6.47 8.09 2.19
N ILE A 55 -5.97 7.69 1.03
CA ILE A 55 -6.78 7.51 -0.18
C ILE A 55 -7.30 6.09 -0.34
N GLN A 56 -6.60 5.10 0.22
CA GLN A 56 -6.98 3.71 0.10
C GLN A 56 -6.51 2.92 1.31
N ALA A 57 -7.47 2.35 2.04
CA ALA A 57 -7.24 1.35 3.06
C ALA A 57 -8.07 0.11 2.69
N SER A 58 -7.43 -1.06 2.64
CA SER A 58 -8.10 -2.30 2.25
C SER A 58 -7.61 -3.45 3.10
N VAL A 59 -8.54 -4.28 3.56
CA VAL A 59 -8.27 -5.56 4.21
C VAL A 59 -8.71 -6.64 3.23
N LEU A 60 -7.76 -7.49 2.84
CA LEU A 60 -8.06 -8.68 2.06
C LEU A 60 -8.08 -9.87 3.02
N VAL A 61 -9.20 -10.59 3.08
CA VAL A 61 -9.33 -11.86 3.77
C VAL A 61 -9.32 -12.96 2.71
N LEU A 62 -8.30 -13.81 2.72
CA LEU A 62 -8.23 -15.00 1.87
C LEU A 62 -8.89 -16.15 2.63
N VAL A 63 -10.07 -16.56 2.19
CA VAL A 63 -10.68 -17.83 2.61
C VAL A 63 -10.01 -18.90 1.74
N ALA A 64 -9.19 -19.74 2.37
CA ALA A 64 -8.63 -20.94 1.74
C ALA A 64 -9.74 -21.99 1.53
#